data_AF-A0A0G3EL96-F1
#
_entry.id   AF-A0A0G3EL96-F1
#
_cell.length_a   1.000
_cell.length_b   1.000
_cell.length_c   1.000
_cell.angle_alpha   90.00
_cell.angle_beta   90.00
_cell.angle_gamma   90.00
#
_symmetry.space_group_name_H-M   'P 1'
#
loop_
_entity.id
_entity.type
_entity.pdbx_description
1 polymer ?
#
loop_
_entity_poly.entity_id
_entity_poly.type
_entity_poly.pdbx_seq_one_letter_code
_entity_poly.pdbx_strand_id
1 'polypeptide(L)'
;MNTVGTIPGLDPDEMERIMSIFGSEPEVKEVILYGSRAKGTHRPGSDIDLTLKGPNLSPEILTDLMLRMDELLLPYEIDLSIYDRIDNPDLIEHIDRAGKEIVRRD
;
A
#
# COMPACT_ATOMS: atom_id res chain seq x y z
N MET A 1 -9.13 -11.67 -4.40
CA MET A 1 -8.85 -10.37 -3.74
C MET A 1 -9.58 -9.32 -4.53
N ASN A 2 -10.38 -8.47 -3.89
CA ASN A 2 -11.17 -7.47 -4.61
C ASN A 2 -10.42 -6.14 -4.59
N THR A 3 -9.96 -5.69 -5.76
CA THR A 3 -9.44 -4.33 -5.94
C THR A 3 -10.64 -3.37 -5.94
N VAL A 4 -10.64 -2.42 -5.01
CA VAL A 4 -11.73 -1.45 -4.81
C VAL A 4 -11.31 -0.02 -5.17
N GLY A 5 -10.03 0.19 -5.52
CA GLY A 5 -9.48 1.48 -5.93
C GLY A 5 -8.26 1.36 -6.84
N THR A 6 -7.73 2.50 -7.29
CA THR A 6 -6.52 2.58 -8.12
C THR A 6 -5.47 3.50 -7.49
N ILE A 7 -4.20 3.25 -7.79
CA ILE A 7 -3.09 4.12 -7.37
C ILE A 7 -2.79 5.10 -8.52
N PRO A 8 -2.96 6.42 -8.32
CA PRO A 8 -2.67 7.40 -9.35
C PRO A 8 -1.21 7.36 -9.81
N GLY A 9 -0.99 7.58 -11.11
CA GLY A 9 0.33 7.61 -11.73
C GLY A 9 0.93 6.24 -12.02
N LEU A 10 0.18 5.15 -11.81
CA LEU A 10 0.55 3.83 -12.32
C LEU A 10 -0.19 3.51 -13.62
N ASP A 11 0.50 2.85 -14.54
CA ASP A 11 -0.15 2.22 -15.67
C ASP A 11 -0.83 0.88 -15.25
N PRO A 12 -1.68 0.29 -16.12
CA PRO A 12 -2.37 -0.95 -15.79
C PRO A 12 -1.45 -2.13 -15.47
N ASP A 13 -0.29 -2.24 -16.13
CA ASP A 13 0.64 -3.35 -15.95
C ASP A 13 1.38 -3.20 -14.61
N GLU A 14 1.81 -1.99 -14.27
CA GLU A 14 2.39 -1.65 -12.96
C GLU A 14 1.39 -1.94 -11.83
N MET A 15 0.13 -1.54 -12.00
CA MET A 15 -0.93 -1.82 -11.05
C MET A 15 -1.15 -3.32 -10.88
N GLU A 16 -1.23 -4.09 -11.96
CA GLU A 16 -1.41 -5.54 -11.91
C GLU A 16 -0.27 -6.24 -11.16
N ARG A 17 0.98 -5.83 -11.39
CA ARG A 17 2.15 -6.39 -10.70
C ARG A 17 2.11 -6.17 -9.19
N ILE A 18 1.76 -4.96 -8.74
CA ILE A 18 1.59 -4.67 -7.30
C ILE A 18 0.43 -5.48 -6.73
N MET A 19 -0.71 -5.54 -7.44
CA MET A 19 -1.88 -6.30 -6.98
C MET A 19 -1.60 -7.81 -6.89
N SER A 20 -0.75 -8.36 -7.77
CA SER A 20 -0.34 -9.77 -7.74
C SER A 20 0.41 -10.12 -6.44
N ILE A 21 1.29 -9.23 -5.97
CA ILE A 21 2.01 -9.42 -4.70
C ILE A 21 1.02 -9.48 -3.54
N PHE A 22 0.15 -8.48 -3.38
CA PHE A 22 -0.87 -8.50 -2.33
C PHE A 22 -1.85 -9.67 -2.47
N GLY A 23 -2.16 -10.06 -3.71
CA GLY A 23 -3.04 -11.19 -4.05
C GLY A 23 -2.54 -12.52 -3.48
N SER A 24 -1.21 -12.68 -3.44
CA SER A 24 -0.55 -13.88 -2.93
C SER A 24 -0.35 -13.92 -1.40
N GLU A 25 -0.63 -12.82 -0.69
CA GLU A 25 -0.47 -12.72 0.76
C GLU A 25 -1.85 -12.72 1.45
N PRO A 26 -2.34 -13.85 1.99
CA PRO A 26 -3.68 -13.96 2.59
C PRO A 26 -3.90 -13.11 3.86
N GLU A 27 -2.82 -12.75 4.53
CA GLU A 27 -2.77 -12.01 5.79
C GLU A 27 -3.07 -10.53 5.59
N VAL A 28 -2.78 -9.98 4.41
CA VAL A 28 -3.20 -8.62 4.01
C VAL A 28 -4.70 -8.60 3.76
N LYS A 29 -5.48 -7.97 4.65
CA LYS A 29 -6.94 -7.83 4.50
C LYS A 29 -7.33 -6.52 3.84
N GLU A 30 -6.63 -5.45 4.18
CA GLU A 30 -6.83 -4.15 3.54
C GLU A 30 -5.49 -3.52 3.17
N VAL A 31 -5.48 -2.81 2.04
CA VAL A 31 -4.38 -1.97 1.59
C VAL A 31 -4.92 -0.56 1.41
N ILE A 32 -4.34 0.39 2.13
CA ILE A 32 -4.78 1.79 2.12
C ILE A 32 -3.64 2.65 1.58
N LEU A 33 -3.91 3.36 0.49
CA LEU A 33 -3.03 4.40 -0.06
C LEU A 33 -3.21 5.68 0.74
N TYR A 34 -2.10 6.28 1.19
CA TYR A 34 -2.10 7.61 1.79
C TYR A 34 -1.10 8.53 1.07
N GLY A 35 -0.74 9.64 1.73
CA GLY A 35 0.30 10.53 1.20
C GLY A 35 -0.09 11.29 -0.06
N SER A 36 0.91 11.58 -0.90
CA SER A 36 0.76 12.52 -2.01
C SER A 36 -0.16 12.01 -3.13
N ARG A 37 -0.10 10.70 -3.41
CA ARG A 37 -0.94 10.04 -4.43
C ARG A 37 -2.39 9.96 -3.99
N ALA A 38 -2.66 9.67 -2.72
CA ALA A 38 -4.02 9.73 -2.17
C ALA A 38 -4.62 11.14 -2.29
N LYS A 39 -3.84 12.18 -1.97
CA LYS A 39 -4.24 13.59 -2.05
C LYS A 39 -4.38 14.14 -3.47
N GLY A 40 -3.83 13.46 -4.48
CA GLY A 40 -3.77 13.97 -5.85
C GLY A 40 -2.73 15.08 -6.06
N THR A 41 -1.78 15.24 -5.13
CA THR A 41 -0.71 16.25 -5.19
C THR A 41 0.65 15.66 -5.54
N HIS A 42 0.68 14.40 -5.99
CA HIS A 42 1.88 13.69 -6.43
C HIS A 42 2.50 14.35 -7.67
N ARG A 43 3.80 14.14 -7.83
CA ARG A 43 4.59 14.54 -9.01
C ARG A 43 5.09 13.26 -9.70
N PRO A 44 5.59 13.36 -10.95
CA PRO A 44 6.31 12.24 -11.56
C PRO A 44 7.44 11.78 -10.64
N GLY A 45 7.50 10.47 -10.36
CA GLY A 45 8.50 9.89 -9.45
C GLY A 45 8.15 9.97 -7.96
N SER A 46 7.01 10.53 -7.56
CA SER A 46 6.60 10.51 -6.15
C SER A 46 6.39 9.09 -5.63
N ASP A 47 6.74 8.89 -4.36
CA ASP A 47 6.61 7.63 -3.65
C ASP A 47 5.16 7.14 -3.59
N ILE A 48 5.01 5.85 -3.29
CA ILE A 48 3.73 5.18 -3.09
C ILE A 48 3.65 4.77 -1.63
N ASP A 49 2.94 5.57 -0.83
CA ASP A 49 2.76 5.31 0.60
C ASP A 49 1.55 4.38 0.82
N LEU A 50 1.77 3.16 1.30
CA LEU A 50 0.73 2.18 1.56
C LEU A 50 0.81 1.69 3.01
N THR A 51 -0.35 1.54 3.64
CA THR A 51 -0.46 0.88 4.93
C THR A 51 -1.36 -0.35 4.83
N LEU A 52 -0.97 -1.40 5.53
CA LEU A 52 -1.58 -2.71 5.49
C LEU A 52 -2.36 -2.96 6.79
N LYS A 53 -3.57 -3.51 6.66
CA LYS A 53 -4.36 -4.00 7.80
C LYS A 53 -4.61 -5.49 7.65
N GLY A 54 -4.53 -6.20 8.77
CA GLY A 54 -4.76 -7.64 8.83
C GLY A 54 -4.37 -8.21 10.20
N PRO A 55 -5.19 -9.08 10.80
CA PRO A 55 -5.01 -9.52 12.19
C PRO A 55 -3.73 -10.32 12.43
N ASN A 56 -3.17 -10.92 11.38
CA ASN A 56 -1.99 -11.79 11.44
C ASN A 56 -0.76 -11.15 10.76
N LEU A 57 -0.79 -9.85 10.45
CA LEU A 57 0.36 -9.20 9.85
C LEU A 57 1.54 -9.11 10.85
N SER A 58 2.70 -9.55 10.39
CA SER A 58 3.95 -9.54 11.16
C SER A 58 5.05 -8.74 10.45
N PRO A 59 6.11 -8.30 11.15
CA PRO A 59 7.24 -7.61 10.53
C PRO A 59 7.95 -8.46 9.49
N GLU A 60 7.97 -9.78 9.67
CA GLU A 60 8.55 -10.71 8.72
C GLU A 60 7.77 -10.70 7.41
N ILE A 61 6.43 -10.73 7.47
CA ILE A 61 5.56 -10.58 6.29
C ILE A 61 5.78 -9.22 5.64
N LEU A 62 5.82 -8.14 6.43
CA LEU A 62 6.07 -6.80 5.91
C LEU A 62 7.42 -6.73 5.16
N THR A 63 8.47 -7.31 5.75
CA THR A 63 9.81 -7.34 5.15
C THR A 63 9.81 -8.13 3.83
N ASP A 64 9.15 -9.30 3.78
CA ASP A 64 9.01 -10.08 2.54
C ASP A 64 8.27 -9.29 1.46
N LEU A 65 7.16 -8.65 1.81
CA LEU A 65 6.39 -7.82 0.89
C LEU A 65 7.24 -6.66 0.35
N MET A 66 8.00 -5.97 1.20
CA MET A 66 8.90 -4.89 0.77
C MET A 66 9.95 -5.40 -0.23
N LEU A 67 10.60 -6.52 0.05
CA LEU A 67 11.58 -7.13 -0.87
C LEU A 67 10.96 -7.46 -2.23
N ARG A 68 9.76 -8.03 -2.22
CA ARG A 68 9.05 -8.40 -3.46
C ARG A 68 8.57 -7.17 -4.24
N MET A 69 8.22 -6.08 -3.56
CA MET A 69 7.92 -4.79 -4.19
C MET A 69 9.17 -4.21 -4.86
N ASP A 70 10.33 -4.27 -4.20
CA ASP A 70 11.60 -3.82 -4.78
C ASP A 70 11.98 -4.62 -6.03
N GLU A 71 11.71 -5.93 -6.04
CA GLU A 71 11.91 -6.80 -7.21
C GLU A 71 11.03 -6.43 -8.41
N LEU A 72 10.00 -5.60 -8.23
CA LEU A 72 9.23 -5.07 -9.35
C LEU A 72 10.03 -4.08 -10.21
N LEU A 73 11.12 -3.51 -9.68
CA LEU A 73 11.97 -2.54 -10.37
C LEU A 73 11.17 -1.38 -10.97
N LEU A 74 10.14 -0.94 -10.25
CA LEU A 74 9.33 0.21 -10.62
C LEU A 74 10.15 1.50 -10.42
N PRO A 75 9.86 2.57 -11.18
CA PRO A 75 10.58 3.83 -11.08
C PRO A 75 10.17 4.68 -9.85
N TYR A 76 9.47 4.08 -8.88
CA TYR A 76 8.92 4.72 -7.69
C TYR A 76 9.34 3.93 -6.46
N GLU A 77 9.60 4.63 -5.36
CA GLU A 77 9.75 4.00 -4.05
C GLU A 77 8.36 3.61 -3.52
N ILE A 78 8.25 2.42 -2.94
CA ILE A 78 7.02 1.94 -2.31
C ILE A 78 7.28 1.80 -0.81
N ASP A 79 6.69 2.69 -0.03
CA ASP A 79 6.75 2.63 1.43
C ASP A 79 5.58 1.80 1.95
N LEU A 80 5.90 0.74 2.72
CA LEU A 80 4.92 -0.16 3.32
C LEU A 80 4.99 -0.08 4.84
N SER A 81 3.83 0.06 5.47
CA SER A 81 3.67 -0.02 6.92
C SER A 81 2.55 -0.97 7.33
N ILE A 82 2.62 -1.49 8.56
CA ILE A 82 1.47 -2.16 9.20
C ILE A 82 0.76 -1.11 10.05
N TYR A 83 -0.51 -0.86 9.75
CA TYR A 83 -1.30 0.19 10.38
C TYR A 83 -1.31 0.08 11.91
N ASP A 84 -1.55 -1.11 12.45
CA ASP A 84 -1.64 -1.38 13.89
C ASP A 84 -0.30 -1.23 14.64
N ARG A 85 0.80 -0.98 13.90
CA ARG A 85 2.15 -0.75 14.45
C ARG A 85 2.61 0.69 14.32
N ILE A 86 1.80 1.58 13.72
CA ILE A 86 2.11 3.01 13.64
C ILE A 86 1.87 3.63 15.03
N ASP A 87 2.89 4.27 15.58
CA ASP A 87 2.84 4.93 16.89
C ASP A 87 2.62 6.44 16.80
N ASN A 88 2.71 7.01 15.60
CA ASN A 88 2.47 8.43 15.35
C ASN A 88 0.96 8.72 15.17
N PRO A 89 0.30 9.38 16.15
CA PRO A 89 -1.14 9.63 16.10
C PRO A 89 -1.54 10.59 14.97
N ASP A 90 -0.70 11.55 14.60
CA ASP A 90 -0.99 12.50 13.52
C ASP A 90 -0.98 11.77 12.16
N LEU A 91 -0.10 10.78 12.01
CA LEU A 91 -0.05 9.94 10.82
C LEU A 91 -1.29 9.03 10.75
N ILE A 92 -1.69 8.43 11.87
CA ILE A 92 -2.91 7.62 11.96
C ILE A 92 -4.13 8.45 11.57
N GLU A 93 -4.32 9.63 12.16
CA GLU A 93 -5.43 10.53 11.82
C GLU A 93 -5.39 10.91 10.33
N HIS A 94 -4.20 11.15 9.79
CA HIS A 94 -4.05 11.45 8.38
C HIS A 94 -4.50 10.28 7.48
N ILE A 95 -4.07 9.06 7.78
CA ILE A 95 -4.46 7.85 7.07
C ILE A 95 -5.97 7.65 7.15
N ASP A 96 -6.56 7.78 8.34
CA ASP A 96 -8.00 7.59 8.53
C ASP A 96 -8.83 8.62 7.75
N ARG A 97 -8.40 9.88 7.72
CA ARG A 97 -9.16 10.97 7.08
C ARG A 97 -9.00 11.01 5.57
N ALA A 98 -7.81 10.71 5.06
CA ALA A 98 -7.45 10.97 3.67
C ALA A 98 -6.94 9.72 2.92
N GLY A 99 -6.82 8.60 3.61
CA GLY A 99 -6.47 7.32 3.02
C GLY A 99 -7.54 6.87 2.02
N LYS A 100 -7.08 6.16 0.99
CA LYS A 100 -7.92 5.56 -0.04
C LYS A 100 -7.71 4.07 -0.04
N GLU A 101 -8.77 3.34 0.21
CA GLU A 101 -8.73 1.90 0.13
C GLU A 101 -8.49 1.45 -1.32
N ILE A 102 -7.47 0.62 -1.51
CA ILE A 102 -7.10 0.06 -2.82
C ILE A 102 -7.56 -1.39 -2.89
N VAL A 103 -7.43 -2.10 -1.79
CA VAL A 103 -7.80 -3.51 -1.70
C VAL A 103 -8.56 -3.76 -0.41
N ARG A 104 -9.61 -4.56 -0.50
CA ARG A 104 -10.29 -5.17 0.65
C ARG A 104 -10.54 -6.65 0.39
N ARG A 105 -10.32 -7.48 1.40
CA ARG A 105 -10.62 -8.91 1.42
C ARG A 105 -11.49 -9.20 2.64
N ASP A 106 -12.63 -9.85 2.39
CA ASP A 106 -13.52 -10.36 3.43
C ASP A 106 -12.90 -11.52 4.23
#